data_AF-A0A968MV14-F1
#
_entry.id   AF-A0A968MV14-F1
#
_cell.length_a   1.000
_cell.length_b   1.000
_cell.length_c   1.000
_cell.angle_alpha   90.00
_cell.angle_beta   90.00
_cell.angle_gamma   90.00
#
_symmetry.space_group_name_H-M   'P 1'
#
loop_
_entity.id
_entity.type
_entity.pdbx_description
1 polymer ?
#
loop_
_entity_poly.entity_id
_entity_poly.type
_entity_poly.pdbx_seq_one_letter_code
_entity_poly.pdbx_strand_id
1 'polypeptide(L)'
;MSTLNIPARPASPGYGIDYVVEKTNALVPVTVEFSENANFSPSTNGTNAQLSLTPGKTLYFRVKSTSNKFSSLPYTLEIPARPAAPAFGIDFSNERTSSAVDNSYEYSISETFTNTQNGPNASLTLTPGTNLHFRKKYTNTSFYGLTQTLVVPARPSITSSIADTTKESLVGLNITFPTTVSGFMASDIRITNGLLKSILGSYTIQVAPVNTGYVSVNIDANVVSEGNFKPTSSGFIMIRIQDSAILNFREFPYSPIQAGDL
;
A
#
# COMPACT_ATOMS: atom_id res chain seq x y z
N MET A 1 -37.96 -67.97 -18.53
CA MET A 1 -37.40 -67.13 -17.44
C MET A 1 -36.32 -66.25 -18.06
N SER A 2 -36.62 -65.00 -18.39
CA SER A 2 -35.58 -64.03 -18.76
C SER A 2 -35.03 -63.41 -17.49
N THR A 3 -33.74 -63.56 -17.24
CA THR A 3 -33.07 -62.88 -16.11
C THR A 3 -32.75 -61.44 -16.52
N LEU A 4 -33.31 -60.47 -15.82
CA LEU A 4 -32.96 -59.06 -15.98
C LEU A 4 -31.49 -58.87 -15.55
N ASN A 5 -30.61 -58.59 -16.51
CA ASN A 5 -29.21 -58.26 -16.23
C ASN A 5 -29.12 -56.80 -15.76
N ILE A 6 -28.76 -56.58 -14.49
CA ILE A 6 -28.59 -55.25 -13.92
C ILE A 6 -27.11 -54.86 -14.05
N PRO A 7 -26.77 -53.84 -14.87
CA PRO A 7 -25.38 -53.43 -15.03
C PRO A 7 -24.76 -52.96 -13.72
N ALA A 8 -23.50 -53.31 -13.48
CA ALA A 8 -22.74 -52.77 -12.36
C ALA A 8 -22.52 -51.26 -12.52
N ARG A 9 -22.53 -50.53 -11.40
CA ARG A 9 -22.19 -49.09 -11.39
C ARG A 9 -20.68 -48.90 -11.65
N PRO A 10 -20.28 -47.90 -12.43
CA PRO A 10 -18.88 -47.51 -12.53
C PRO A 10 -18.33 -47.03 -11.18
N ALA A 11 -17.01 -47.12 -10.99
CA ALA A 11 -16.33 -46.49 -9.87
C ALA A 11 -16.52 -44.96 -9.90
N SER A 12 -16.55 -44.34 -8.71
CA SER A 12 -16.57 -42.89 -8.59
C SER A 12 -15.28 -42.29 -9.14
N PRO A 13 -15.35 -41.13 -9.82
CA PRO A 13 -14.15 -40.41 -10.20
C PRO A 13 -13.43 -39.86 -8.95
N GLY A 14 -12.18 -39.42 -9.08
CA GLY A 14 -11.46 -38.74 -8.00
C GLY A 14 -10.71 -37.53 -8.54
N TYR A 15 -10.82 -36.40 -7.85
CA TYR A 15 -10.19 -35.14 -8.26
C TYR A 15 -9.56 -34.45 -7.07
N GLY A 16 -8.32 -33.98 -7.21
CA GLY A 16 -7.70 -33.05 -6.29
C GLY A 16 -7.77 -31.62 -6.79
N ILE A 17 -7.15 -30.71 -6.04
CA ILE A 17 -7.08 -29.28 -6.35
C ILE A 17 -5.62 -28.94 -6.66
N ASP A 18 -5.41 -28.27 -7.79
CA ASP A 18 -4.21 -27.48 -8.02
C ASP A 18 -4.46 -26.07 -7.45
N TYR A 19 -3.90 -25.82 -6.27
CA TYR A 19 -4.12 -24.57 -5.53
C TYR A 19 -3.39 -23.37 -6.14
N VAL A 20 -2.47 -23.58 -7.07
CA VAL A 20 -1.70 -22.51 -7.73
C VAL A 20 -2.52 -21.86 -8.84
N VAL A 21 -3.16 -22.71 -9.66
CA VAL A 21 -3.96 -22.26 -10.81
C VAL A 21 -5.46 -22.31 -10.57
N GLU A 22 -5.88 -22.76 -9.38
CA GLU A 22 -7.27 -22.87 -8.93
C GLU A 22 -8.13 -23.74 -9.87
N LYS A 23 -7.61 -24.93 -10.19
CA LYS A 23 -8.29 -25.91 -11.04
C LYS A 23 -8.27 -27.30 -10.42
N THR A 24 -9.03 -28.23 -10.99
CA THR A 24 -8.84 -29.66 -10.72
C THR A 24 -7.41 -30.07 -11.07
N ASN A 25 -6.80 -30.94 -10.27
CA ASN A 25 -5.43 -31.44 -10.51
C ASN A 25 -5.34 -32.42 -11.70
N ALA A 26 -6.48 -32.77 -12.30
CA ALA A 26 -6.59 -33.66 -13.45
C ALA A 26 -7.65 -33.13 -14.42
N LEU A 27 -7.58 -33.58 -15.68
CA LEU A 27 -8.59 -33.29 -16.69
C LEU A 27 -9.92 -33.93 -16.30
N VAL A 28 -11.03 -33.21 -16.49
CA VAL A 28 -12.38 -33.74 -16.30
C VAL A 28 -12.87 -34.28 -17.65
N PRO A 29 -12.94 -35.61 -17.85
CA PRO A 29 -13.29 -36.16 -19.16
C PRO A 29 -14.74 -35.92 -19.53
N VAL A 30 -15.06 -36.00 -20.82
CA VAL A 30 -16.46 -35.90 -21.32
C VAL A 30 -17.40 -37.00 -20.82
N THR A 31 -16.86 -38.06 -20.21
CA THR A 31 -17.61 -39.14 -19.56
C THR A 31 -18.00 -38.81 -18.12
N VAL A 32 -17.50 -37.72 -17.55
CA VAL A 32 -17.83 -37.23 -16.21
C VAL A 32 -18.71 -35.99 -16.34
N GLU A 33 -19.73 -35.90 -15.49
CA GLU A 33 -20.52 -34.70 -15.28
C GLU A 33 -20.27 -34.15 -13.87
N PHE A 34 -20.46 -32.84 -13.68
CA PHE A 34 -20.28 -32.16 -12.42
C PHE A 34 -21.41 -31.17 -12.12
N SER A 35 -21.60 -30.85 -10.84
CA SER A 35 -22.62 -29.91 -10.35
C SER A 35 -22.23 -29.33 -9.00
N GLU A 36 -22.74 -28.15 -8.67
CA GLU A 36 -22.72 -27.61 -7.30
C GLU A 36 -23.82 -28.22 -6.42
N ASN A 37 -24.79 -28.92 -7.01
CA ASN A 37 -25.88 -29.57 -6.29
C ASN A 37 -25.65 -31.09 -6.22
N ALA A 38 -25.78 -31.67 -5.03
CA ALA A 38 -25.60 -33.11 -4.82
C ALA A 38 -26.56 -33.99 -5.65
N ASN A 39 -27.69 -33.42 -6.09
CA ASN A 39 -28.67 -34.09 -6.95
C ASN A 39 -28.32 -34.04 -8.45
N PHE A 40 -27.24 -33.36 -8.84
CA PHE A 40 -26.82 -33.13 -10.24
C PHE A 40 -27.89 -32.42 -11.09
N SER A 41 -28.60 -31.46 -10.50
CA SER A 41 -29.58 -30.62 -11.21
C SER A 41 -29.36 -29.13 -10.91
N PRO A 42 -28.88 -28.32 -11.88
CA PRO A 42 -28.38 -28.72 -13.20
C PRO A 42 -27.03 -29.46 -13.10
N SER A 43 -26.64 -30.16 -14.16
CA SER A 43 -25.29 -30.72 -14.32
C SER A 43 -24.62 -30.24 -15.61
N THR A 44 -23.29 -30.27 -15.61
CA THR A 44 -22.44 -29.87 -16.72
C THR A 44 -21.49 -31.02 -17.08
N ASN A 45 -21.30 -31.29 -18.37
CA ASN A 45 -20.33 -32.30 -18.81
C ASN A 45 -18.90 -31.77 -18.71
N GLY A 46 -17.95 -32.65 -18.37
CA GLY A 46 -16.53 -32.40 -18.54
C GLY A 46 -16.17 -32.16 -20.01
N THR A 47 -15.03 -31.51 -20.22
CA THR A 47 -14.57 -31.05 -21.55
C THR A 47 -13.21 -31.63 -21.94
N ASN A 48 -12.71 -32.63 -21.22
CA ASN A 48 -11.32 -33.11 -21.28
C ASN A 48 -10.30 -32.01 -20.93
N ALA A 49 -10.68 -31.03 -20.10
CA ALA A 49 -9.82 -29.97 -19.59
C ALA A 49 -9.83 -29.95 -18.05
N GLN A 50 -8.83 -29.31 -17.44
CA GLN A 50 -8.91 -29.00 -16.01
C GLN A 50 -10.04 -27.99 -15.78
N LEU A 51 -10.88 -28.25 -14.78
CA LEU A 51 -12.02 -27.42 -14.44
C LEU A 51 -11.58 -26.32 -13.46
N SER A 52 -11.94 -25.06 -13.73
CA SER A 52 -11.75 -23.96 -12.79
C SER A 52 -12.60 -24.16 -11.54
N LEU A 53 -12.00 -23.91 -10.38
CA LEU A 53 -12.60 -24.09 -9.07
C LEU A 53 -12.83 -22.74 -8.40
N THR A 54 -13.99 -22.58 -7.78
CA THR A 54 -14.33 -21.40 -6.99
C THR A 54 -14.06 -21.70 -5.52
N PRO A 55 -13.13 -21.01 -4.84
CA PRO A 55 -12.86 -21.22 -3.41
C PRO A 55 -14.12 -21.10 -2.54
N GLY A 56 -14.24 -21.98 -1.53
CA GLY A 56 -15.36 -22.01 -0.58
C GLY A 56 -16.63 -22.68 -1.12
N LYS A 57 -16.58 -23.32 -2.29
CA LYS A 57 -17.70 -24.09 -2.86
C LYS A 57 -17.50 -25.59 -2.69
N THR A 58 -18.58 -26.33 -2.89
CA THR A 58 -18.55 -27.79 -2.99
C THR A 58 -18.92 -28.19 -4.40
N LEU A 59 -18.15 -29.10 -5.00
CA LEU A 59 -18.47 -29.68 -6.31
C LEU A 59 -18.67 -31.19 -6.21
N TYR A 60 -19.68 -31.68 -6.91
CA TYR A 60 -19.97 -33.09 -7.03
C TYR A 60 -19.64 -33.56 -8.44
N PHE A 61 -18.93 -34.68 -8.57
CA PHE A 61 -18.56 -35.29 -9.85
C PHE A 61 -19.10 -36.71 -9.93
N ARG A 62 -19.57 -37.16 -11.09
CA ARG A 62 -19.88 -38.57 -11.31
C ARG A 62 -19.64 -38.97 -12.75
N VAL A 63 -19.34 -40.26 -12.98
CA VAL A 63 -19.41 -40.82 -14.33
C VAL A 63 -20.88 -40.79 -14.75
N LYS A 64 -21.16 -40.18 -15.90
CA LYS A 64 -22.53 -40.02 -16.41
C LYS A 64 -23.15 -41.37 -16.75
N SER A 65 -24.46 -41.49 -16.58
CA SER A 65 -25.17 -42.66 -17.08
C SER A 65 -25.15 -42.69 -18.61
N THR A 66 -25.15 -43.89 -19.17
CA THR A 66 -25.42 -44.12 -20.60
C THR A 66 -26.78 -44.80 -20.75
N SER A 67 -27.22 -45.04 -21.98
CA SER A 67 -28.45 -45.82 -22.25
C SER A 67 -28.43 -47.23 -21.63
N ASN A 68 -27.25 -47.76 -21.28
CA ASN A 68 -27.07 -49.12 -20.78
C ASN A 68 -26.22 -49.23 -19.51
N LYS A 69 -25.85 -48.11 -18.87
CA LYS A 69 -25.09 -48.10 -17.61
C LYS A 69 -25.63 -47.03 -16.67
N PHE A 70 -25.75 -47.40 -15.40
CA PHE A 70 -26.01 -46.43 -14.34
C PHE A 70 -24.84 -45.44 -14.21
N SER A 71 -25.13 -44.26 -13.68
CA SER A 71 -24.09 -43.36 -13.19
C SER A 71 -23.32 -43.99 -12.01
N SER A 72 -22.08 -43.52 -11.81
CA SER A 72 -21.33 -43.85 -10.60
C SER A 72 -21.98 -43.21 -9.36
N LEU A 73 -21.50 -43.60 -8.17
CA LEU A 73 -21.72 -42.76 -6.99
C LEU A 73 -21.01 -41.40 -7.18
N PRO A 74 -21.54 -40.30 -6.60
CA PRO A 74 -20.86 -39.01 -6.62
C PRO A 74 -19.53 -39.04 -5.86
N TYR A 75 -18.54 -38.33 -6.38
CA TYR A 75 -17.36 -37.86 -5.67
C TYR A 75 -17.58 -36.41 -5.26
N THR A 76 -17.36 -36.11 -3.97
CA THR A 76 -17.52 -34.77 -3.42
C THR A 76 -16.15 -34.13 -3.27
N LEU A 77 -15.95 -32.99 -3.92
CA LEU A 77 -14.77 -32.15 -3.79
C LEU A 77 -15.14 -30.92 -2.96
N GLU A 78 -14.66 -30.89 -1.72
CA GLU A 78 -14.73 -29.70 -0.88
C GLU A 78 -13.62 -28.73 -1.27
N ILE A 79 -13.98 -27.55 -1.76
CA ILE A 79 -13.03 -26.53 -2.18
C ILE A 79 -12.89 -25.56 -1.00
N PRO A 80 -11.74 -25.52 -0.30
CA PRO A 80 -11.61 -24.69 0.89
C PRO A 80 -11.78 -23.21 0.55
N ALA A 81 -12.28 -22.43 1.50
CA ALA A 81 -12.29 -20.97 1.39
C ALA A 81 -10.85 -20.43 1.36
N ARG A 82 -10.68 -19.23 0.79
CA ARG A 82 -9.38 -18.55 0.88
C ARG A 82 -9.04 -18.26 2.34
N PRO A 83 -7.77 -18.37 2.74
CA PRO A 83 -7.31 -17.77 3.99
C PRO A 83 -7.68 -16.29 4.05
N ALA A 84 -8.04 -15.80 5.24
CA ALA A 84 -8.30 -14.38 5.46
C ALA A 84 -7.06 -13.53 5.12
N ALA A 85 -7.28 -12.25 4.82
CA ALA A 85 -6.19 -11.33 4.55
C ALA A 85 -5.31 -11.17 5.80
N PRO A 86 -3.98 -11.01 5.64
CA PRO A 86 -3.14 -10.61 6.76
C PRO A 86 -3.54 -9.22 7.30
N ALA A 87 -3.03 -8.87 8.47
CA ALA A 87 -3.27 -7.58 9.12
C ALA A 87 -1.96 -6.98 9.65
N PHE A 88 -0.95 -6.88 8.78
CA PHE A 88 0.31 -6.21 9.11
C PHE A 88 0.04 -4.72 9.40
N GLY A 89 0.59 -4.20 10.50
CA GLY A 89 0.55 -2.78 10.83
C GLY A 89 1.87 -2.08 10.50
N ILE A 90 1.97 -0.81 10.87
CA ILE A 90 3.16 0.03 10.65
C ILE A 90 3.78 0.38 12.01
N ASP A 91 5.08 0.19 12.13
CA ASP A 91 5.95 0.79 13.15
C ASP A 91 6.56 2.06 12.54
N PHE A 92 5.91 3.20 12.77
CA PHE A 92 6.28 4.48 12.15
C PHE A 92 7.63 5.01 12.64
N SER A 93 8.01 4.72 13.89
CA SER A 93 9.28 5.16 14.46
C SER A 93 10.48 4.50 13.78
N ASN A 94 10.32 3.25 13.35
CA ASN A 94 11.37 2.48 12.67
C ASN A 94 11.12 2.27 11.17
N GLU A 95 10.06 2.88 10.62
CA GLU A 95 9.69 2.83 9.19
C GLU A 95 9.63 1.40 8.65
N ARG A 96 8.92 0.52 9.35
CA ARG A 96 8.81 -0.90 9.02
C ARG A 96 7.44 -1.46 9.35
N THR A 97 7.15 -2.69 8.96
CA THR A 97 5.96 -3.41 9.46
C THR A 97 6.06 -3.62 10.97
N SER A 98 4.93 -3.45 11.68
CA SER A 98 4.86 -3.58 13.14
C SER A 98 5.10 -5.02 13.65
N SER A 99 5.06 -5.99 12.75
CA SER A 99 5.35 -7.40 13.00
C SER A 99 6.20 -7.98 11.87
N ALA A 100 6.86 -9.10 12.15
CA ALA A 100 7.62 -9.81 11.15
C ALA A 100 6.70 -10.40 10.07
N VAL A 101 7.12 -10.28 8.81
CA VAL A 101 6.47 -10.94 7.68
C VAL A 101 7.19 -12.27 7.45
N ASP A 102 6.58 -13.37 7.87
CA ASP A 102 7.16 -14.71 7.70
C ASP A 102 7.09 -15.20 6.24
N ASN A 103 7.85 -16.25 5.93
CA ASN A 103 7.97 -16.80 4.58
C ASN A 103 6.70 -17.51 4.04
N SER A 104 5.65 -17.65 4.86
CA SER A 104 4.33 -18.13 4.43
C SER A 104 3.52 -17.02 3.76
N TYR A 105 3.97 -15.77 3.85
CA TYR A 105 3.42 -14.64 3.12
C TYR A 105 4.29 -14.24 1.93
N GLU A 106 3.66 -13.61 0.95
CA GLU A 106 4.32 -12.88 -0.12
C GLU A 106 3.78 -11.46 -0.19
N TYR A 107 4.59 -10.57 -0.74
CA TYR A 107 4.24 -9.17 -0.92
C TYR A 107 4.67 -8.63 -2.28
N SER A 108 4.01 -7.56 -2.71
CA SER A 108 4.37 -6.80 -3.90
C SER A 108 3.94 -5.34 -3.75
N ILE A 109 4.56 -4.43 -4.51
CA ILE A 109 4.06 -3.08 -4.74
C ILE A 109 2.91 -3.04 -5.76
N SER A 110 2.65 -4.16 -6.43
CA SER A 110 1.61 -4.32 -7.45
C SER A 110 0.39 -5.03 -6.84
N GLU A 111 -0.79 -4.43 -7.02
CA GLU A 111 -2.08 -5.01 -6.61
C GLU A 111 -2.34 -6.39 -7.24
N THR A 112 -1.78 -6.63 -8.42
CA THR A 112 -1.92 -7.89 -9.17
C THR A 112 -0.82 -8.90 -8.86
N PHE A 113 0.06 -8.61 -7.90
CA PHE A 113 1.18 -9.48 -7.50
C PHE A 113 2.12 -9.80 -8.68
N THR A 114 2.44 -8.81 -9.52
CA THR A 114 3.61 -8.89 -10.41
C THR A 114 4.89 -8.68 -9.59
N ASN A 115 5.98 -9.37 -9.94
CA ASN A 115 7.28 -9.28 -9.26
C ASN A 115 7.20 -9.47 -7.72
N THR A 116 6.55 -10.55 -7.30
CA THR A 116 6.37 -10.89 -5.87
C THR A 116 7.68 -11.15 -5.15
N GLN A 117 7.71 -10.82 -3.87
CA GLN A 117 8.78 -11.15 -2.94
C GLN A 117 8.23 -12.01 -1.80
N ASN A 118 9.04 -12.93 -1.29
CA ASN A 118 8.68 -13.72 -0.12
C ASN A 118 8.90 -12.91 1.15
N GLY A 119 8.07 -13.14 2.17
CA GLY A 119 8.32 -12.61 3.51
C GLY A 119 9.71 -13.00 4.02
N PRO A 120 10.52 -12.05 4.54
CA PRO A 120 11.90 -12.30 4.91
C PRO A 120 12.09 -12.98 6.28
N ASN A 121 11.01 -13.35 6.98
CA ASN A 121 11.02 -13.75 8.40
C ASN A 121 11.53 -12.64 9.34
N ALA A 122 11.28 -11.38 8.97
CA ALA A 122 11.63 -10.20 9.73
C ALA A 122 10.62 -9.08 9.45
N SER A 123 10.65 -7.99 10.24
CA SER A 123 9.91 -6.78 9.89
C SER A 123 10.45 -6.21 8.58
N LEU A 124 9.56 -5.85 7.67
CA LEU A 124 9.90 -5.31 6.36
C LEU A 124 10.02 -3.79 6.44
N THR A 125 11.13 -3.23 5.95
CA THR A 125 11.28 -1.77 5.80
C THR A 125 10.24 -1.23 4.83
N LEU A 126 9.62 -0.11 5.20
CA LEU A 126 8.59 0.56 4.42
C LEU A 126 9.14 1.86 3.84
N THR A 127 8.87 2.10 2.57
CA THR A 127 9.16 3.38 1.91
C THR A 127 7.92 4.27 1.99
N PRO A 128 7.99 5.44 2.67
CA PRO A 128 6.86 6.37 2.76
C PRO A 128 6.25 6.67 1.38
N GLY A 129 4.93 6.62 1.27
CA GLY A 129 4.18 6.84 0.02
C GLY A 129 4.14 5.64 -0.93
N THR A 130 4.79 4.52 -0.61
CA THR A 130 4.76 3.30 -1.43
C THR A 130 3.96 2.23 -0.72
N ASN A 131 2.73 1.99 -1.20
CA ASN A 131 1.86 0.96 -0.67
C ASN A 131 2.42 -0.45 -0.96
N LEU A 132 2.07 -1.39 -0.08
CA LEU A 132 2.40 -2.81 -0.25
C LEU A 132 1.14 -3.66 -0.18
N HIS A 133 1.11 -4.72 -0.97
CA HIS A 133 0.05 -5.71 -0.98
C HIS A 133 0.61 -7.02 -0.44
N PHE A 134 -0.03 -7.58 0.58
CA PHE A 134 0.37 -8.83 1.22
C PHE A 134 -0.71 -9.89 1.04
N ARG A 135 -0.31 -11.14 0.81
CA ARG A 135 -1.23 -12.28 0.92
C ARG A 135 -0.49 -13.51 1.42
N LYS A 136 -1.24 -14.45 2.01
CA LYS A 136 -0.69 -15.77 2.36
C LYS A 136 -0.45 -16.57 1.09
N LYS A 137 0.69 -17.25 1.00
CA LYS A 137 1.03 -18.14 -0.11
C LYS A 137 0.12 -19.36 -0.11
N TYR A 138 -0.11 -19.91 -1.29
CA TYR A 138 -0.76 -21.22 -1.40
C TYR A 138 0.11 -22.31 -0.77
N THR A 139 -0.54 -23.43 -0.46
CA THR A 139 0.11 -24.70 -0.11
C THR A 139 -0.57 -25.82 -0.89
N ASN A 140 -0.12 -27.07 -0.71
CA ASN A 140 -0.80 -28.22 -1.30
C ASN A 140 -2.22 -28.46 -0.76
N THR A 141 -2.67 -27.69 0.23
CA THR A 141 -4.00 -27.81 0.86
C THR A 141 -4.70 -26.46 1.07
N SER A 142 -4.19 -25.35 0.50
CA SER A 142 -4.78 -24.02 0.70
C SER A 142 -4.49 -23.12 -0.51
N PHE A 143 -5.49 -22.34 -0.91
CA PHE A 143 -5.33 -21.28 -1.90
C PHE A 143 -4.45 -20.15 -1.37
N TYR A 144 -4.02 -19.26 -2.27
CA TYR A 144 -3.59 -17.92 -1.87
C TYR A 144 -4.67 -17.26 -1.01
N GLY A 145 -4.21 -16.59 0.05
CA GLY A 145 -5.07 -15.79 0.91
C GLY A 145 -5.68 -14.58 0.20
N LEU A 146 -6.68 -13.99 0.84
CA LEU A 146 -7.12 -12.64 0.48
C LEU A 146 -5.97 -11.64 0.66
N THR A 147 -6.02 -10.56 -0.11
CA THR A 147 -4.97 -9.53 -0.12
C THR A 147 -5.26 -8.47 0.94
N GLN A 148 -4.23 -8.11 1.71
CA GLN A 148 -4.18 -6.87 2.47
C GLN A 148 -3.47 -5.80 1.64
N THR A 149 -4.06 -4.62 1.50
CA THR A 149 -3.34 -3.42 1.06
C THR A 149 -2.90 -2.64 2.30
N LEU A 150 -1.59 -2.62 2.55
CA LEU A 150 -0.98 -1.75 3.55
C LEU A 150 -0.71 -0.39 2.91
N VAL A 151 -1.55 0.58 3.26
CA VAL A 151 -1.35 1.97 2.83
C VAL A 151 -0.22 2.57 3.66
N VAL A 152 0.84 3.01 2.98
CA VAL A 152 2.03 3.57 3.61
C VAL A 152 2.02 5.09 3.36
N PRO A 153 1.67 5.92 4.36
CA PRO A 153 1.54 7.37 4.15
C PRO A 153 2.80 8.02 3.56
N ALA A 154 2.63 9.02 2.71
CA ALA A 154 3.76 9.86 2.29
C ALA A 154 4.15 10.83 3.42
N ARG A 155 5.32 11.47 3.28
CA ARG A 155 5.74 12.52 4.21
C ARG A 155 4.99 13.83 3.92
N PRO A 156 4.77 14.69 4.93
CA PRO A 156 4.37 16.07 4.67
C PRO A 156 5.48 16.80 3.91
N SER A 157 5.10 17.76 3.06
CA SER A 157 6.01 18.65 2.36
C SER A 157 5.88 20.08 2.88
N ILE A 158 7.00 20.82 2.85
CA ILE A 158 7.02 22.25 3.14
C ILE A 158 7.49 22.96 1.89
N THR A 159 6.72 23.94 1.43
CA THR A 159 7.04 24.72 0.23
C THR A 159 6.99 26.22 0.54
N SER A 160 7.66 27.02 -0.28
CA SER A 160 7.66 28.48 -0.23
C SER A 160 7.38 29.02 -1.63
N SER A 161 6.65 30.12 -1.74
CA SER A 161 6.54 30.89 -2.99
C SER A 161 7.62 31.97 -3.12
N ILE A 162 8.40 32.20 -2.05
CA ILE A 162 9.53 33.12 -2.04
C ILE A 162 10.75 32.39 -2.62
N ALA A 163 11.58 33.12 -3.37
CA ALA A 163 12.84 32.60 -3.89
C ALA A 163 13.73 32.03 -2.78
N ASP A 164 14.59 31.07 -3.15
CA ASP A 164 15.52 30.39 -2.23
C ASP A 164 16.48 31.36 -1.50
N THR A 165 16.60 32.60 -2.00
CA THR A 165 17.29 33.69 -1.33
C THR A 165 16.38 34.92 -1.23
N THR A 166 16.29 35.53 -0.04
CA THR A 166 15.38 36.66 0.19
C THR A 166 15.91 37.65 1.23
N LYS A 167 15.33 38.87 1.23
CA LYS A 167 15.50 39.92 2.25
C LYS A 167 14.20 40.19 3.02
N GLU A 168 13.16 39.41 2.74
CA GLU A 168 11.86 39.56 3.40
C GLU A 168 12.01 39.33 4.91
N SER A 169 11.43 40.24 5.70
CA SER A 169 11.40 40.13 7.16
C SER A 169 10.41 39.06 7.66
N LEU A 170 9.56 38.56 6.76
CA LEU A 170 8.57 37.53 7.03
C LEU A 170 8.44 36.59 5.83
N VAL A 171 8.62 35.29 6.08
CA VAL A 171 8.62 34.24 5.07
C VAL A 171 7.39 33.38 5.23
N GLY A 172 6.54 33.34 4.20
CA GLY A 172 5.37 32.47 4.15
C GLY A 172 5.73 31.08 3.63
N LEU A 173 5.44 30.04 4.41
CA LEU A 173 5.64 28.64 4.03
C LEU A 173 4.32 27.89 4.08
N ASN A 174 4.11 26.97 3.15
CA ASN A 174 2.93 26.10 3.10
C ASN A 174 3.33 24.68 3.47
N ILE A 175 2.67 24.13 4.51
CA ILE A 175 2.78 22.73 4.88
C ILE A 175 1.65 21.96 4.21
N THR A 176 2.00 20.92 3.45
CA THR A 176 1.02 20.06 2.78
C THR A 176 1.15 18.64 3.32
N PHE A 177 0.06 18.11 3.86
CA PHE A 177 -0.06 16.71 4.22
C PHE A 177 -0.68 15.92 3.05
N PRO A 178 -0.24 14.66 2.81
CA PRO A 178 -0.79 13.83 1.74
C PRO A 178 -2.22 13.33 2.03
N THR A 179 -2.63 13.38 3.30
CA THR A 179 -3.97 13.04 3.77
C THR A 179 -4.45 14.11 4.73
N THR A 180 -5.75 14.14 5.01
CA THR A 180 -6.26 14.91 6.15
C THR A 180 -5.62 14.36 7.42
N VAL A 181 -5.11 15.28 8.26
CA VAL A 181 -4.44 14.93 9.52
C VAL A 181 -5.10 15.61 10.71
N SER A 182 -4.99 14.97 11.87
CA SER A 182 -5.46 15.49 13.15
C SER A 182 -4.33 15.54 14.18
N GLY A 183 -4.42 16.47 15.13
CA GLY A 183 -3.44 16.59 16.21
C GLY A 183 -2.19 17.42 15.90
N PHE A 184 -2.03 17.92 14.68
CA PHE A 184 -0.93 18.82 14.33
C PHE A 184 -1.05 20.18 15.04
N MET A 185 0.00 20.57 15.74
CA MET A 185 0.08 21.79 16.54
C MET A 185 1.35 22.60 16.20
N ALA A 186 1.37 23.88 16.59
CA ALA A 186 2.54 24.75 16.40
C ALA A 186 3.82 24.20 17.06
N SER A 187 3.68 23.44 18.17
CA SER A 187 4.79 22.81 18.90
C SER A 187 5.51 21.71 18.10
N ASP A 188 4.90 21.22 17.04
CA ASP A 188 5.41 20.14 16.19
C ASP A 188 6.35 20.66 15.09
N ILE A 189 6.45 21.98 14.98
CA ILE A 189 7.30 22.68 14.03
C ILE A 189 8.61 23.07 14.72
N ARG A 190 9.72 22.65 14.15
CA ARG A 190 11.07 23.07 14.56
C ARG A 190 11.60 24.08 13.56
N ILE A 191 11.99 25.25 14.07
CA ILE A 191 12.54 26.33 13.27
C ILE A 191 13.93 26.68 13.80
N THR A 192 14.91 26.75 12.92
CA THR A 192 16.26 27.26 13.22
C THR A 192 16.45 28.60 12.54
N ASN A 193 17.10 29.54 13.24
CA ASN A 193 17.37 30.91 12.76
C ASN A 193 16.10 31.70 12.37
N GLY A 194 14.95 31.34 12.92
CA GLY A 194 13.68 32.00 12.67
C GLY A 194 12.70 31.79 13.83
N LEU A 195 11.66 32.60 13.88
CA LEU A 195 10.57 32.51 14.86
C LEU A 195 9.24 32.31 14.14
N LEU A 196 8.44 31.34 14.58
CA LEU A 196 7.06 31.20 14.13
C LEU A 196 6.25 32.41 14.61
N LYS A 197 5.65 33.15 13.67
CA LYS A 197 4.84 34.33 13.97
C LYS A 197 3.35 34.04 13.95
N SER A 198 2.90 33.28 12.97
CA SER A 198 1.50 32.88 12.88
C SER A 198 1.33 31.60 12.06
N ILE A 199 0.21 30.94 12.30
CA ILE A 199 -0.33 29.88 11.44
C ILE A 199 -1.64 30.43 10.89
N LEU A 200 -1.75 30.46 9.56
CA LEU A 200 -2.87 31.00 8.78
C LEU A 200 -3.50 29.87 7.97
N GLY A 201 -4.80 29.98 7.67
CA GLY A 201 -5.51 29.03 6.80
C GLY A 201 -5.28 27.56 7.17
N SER A 202 -5.19 26.69 6.15
CA SER A 202 -4.88 25.27 6.30
C SER A 202 -3.36 25.03 6.23
N TYR A 203 -2.67 25.36 7.32
CA TYR A 203 -1.23 25.10 7.54
C TYR A 203 -0.23 25.97 6.77
N THR A 204 -0.61 27.22 6.46
CA THR A 204 0.36 28.25 6.05
C THR A 204 1.01 28.84 7.29
N ILE A 205 2.32 28.81 7.39
CA ILE A 205 3.07 29.41 8.51
C ILE A 205 3.83 30.65 8.06
N GLN A 206 3.95 31.62 8.96
CA GLN A 206 4.75 32.83 8.76
C GLN A 206 5.95 32.76 9.69
N VAL A 207 7.16 32.80 9.12
CA VAL A 207 8.42 32.69 9.86
C VAL A 207 9.19 33.99 9.72
N ALA A 208 9.53 34.63 10.85
CA ALA A 208 10.41 35.80 10.86
C ALA A 208 11.85 35.36 11.08
N PRO A 209 12.77 35.55 10.11
CA PRO A 209 14.19 35.30 10.32
C PRO A 209 14.76 36.10 11.50
N VAL A 210 15.71 35.52 12.22
CA VAL A 210 16.41 36.20 13.34
C VAL A 210 17.73 36.79 12.87
N ASN A 211 18.51 36.04 12.10
CA ASN A 211 19.79 36.51 11.54
C ASN A 211 19.88 36.20 10.04
N THR A 212 20.80 36.89 9.37
CA THR A 212 21.29 36.53 8.04
C THR A 212 21.82 35.09 8.04
N GLY A 213 21.53 34.31 7.00
CA GLY A 213 21.85 32.88 6.93
C GLY A 213 20.65 32.02 6.60
N TYR A 214 20.76 30.71 6.76
CA TYR A 214 19.67 29.79 6.42
C TYR A 214 18.63 29.73 7.53
N VAL A 215 17.36 29.84 7.15
CA VAL A 215 16.22 29.44 7.97
C VAL A 215 15.85 28.02 7.59
N SER A 216 15.81 27.12 8.58
CA SER A 216 15.36 25.73 8.39
C SER A 216 14.03 25.53 9.09
N VAL A 217 13.07 24.91 8.41
CA VAL A 217 11.83 24.45 9.05
C VAL A 217 11.71 22.95 8.86
N ASN A 218 11.34 22.26 9.93
CA ASN A 218 11.11 20.82 9.99
C ASN A 218 9.83 20.50 10.75
N ILE A 219 9.18 19.39 10.38
CA ILE A 219 8.05 18.82 11.13
C ILE A 219 8.55 17.59 11.88
N ASP A 220 8.31 17.54 13.19
CA ASP A 220 8.69 16.40 14.02
C ASP A 220 7.96 15.11 13.57
N ALA A 221 8.55 13.95 13.85
CA ALA A 221 7.93 12.67 13.52
C ALA A 221 6.85 12.27 14.51
N ASN A 222 5.91 11.46 14.06
CA ASN A 222 4.76 10.96 14.84
C ASN A 222 3.93 12.05 15.53
N VAL A 223 3.78 13.23 14.90
CA VAL A 223 3.01 14.39 15.43
C VAL A 223 1.57 14.44 14.94
N VAL A 224 1.19 13.57 14.01
CA VAL A 224 -0.19 13.43 13.54
C VAL A 224 -0.75 12.05 13.89
N SER A 225 -2.05 11.98 14.17
CA SER A 225 -2.70 10.74 14.61
C SER A 225 -2.70 9.65 13.54
N GLU A 226 -2.60 10.04 12.27
CA GLU A 226 -2.58 9.15 11.11
C GLU A 226 -1.19 8.51 10.87
N GLY A 227 -0.22 8.86 11.73
CA GLY A 227 1.15 8.35 11.72
C GLY A 227 2.02 9.00 10.65
N ASN A 228 3.17 9.53 11.06
CA ASN A 228 4.19 10.05 10.15
C ASN A 228 5.56 9.44 10.43
N PHE A 229 6.22 9.04 9.36
CA PHE A 229 7.52 8.38 9.35
C PHE A 229 8.63 9.22 10.02
N LYS A 230 9.69 8.54 10.49
CA LYS A 230 10.85 9.08 11.23
C LYS A 230 11.40 10.39 10.64
N PRO A 231 11.85 11.37 11.43
CA PRO A 231 11.99 12.76 10.98
C PRO A 231 13.27 13.04 10.20
N THR A 232 14.05 12.01 9.83
CA THR A 232 15.31 12.23 9.11
C THR A 232 15.11 12.76 7.67
N SER A 233 13.86 12.91 7.19
CA SER A 233 13.56 13.45 5.85
C SER A 233 12.16 14.09 5.70
N SER A 234 11.46 14.46 6.77
CA SER A 234 10.07 14.96 6.69
C SER A 234 10.02 16.48 6.49
N GLY A 235 9.67 16.93 5.29
CA GLY A 235 9.39 18.34 5.00
C GLY A 235 10.52 19.28 5.40
N PHE A 236 11.63 19.25 4.68
CA PHE A 236 12.76 20.15 4.90
C PHE A 236 12.78 21.24 3.84
N ILE A 237 12.78 22.50 4.26
CA ILE A 237 13.08 23.62 3.37
C ILE A 237 14.18 24.49 4.00
N MET A 238 15.10 24.95 3.16
CA MET A 238 16.16 25.88 3.52
C MET A 238 16.00 27.14 2.66
N ILE A 239 15.82 28.28 3.30
CA ILE A 239 15.77 29.58 2.61
C ILE A 239 16.92 30.42 3.14
N ARG A 240 17.72 30.98 2.23
CA ARG A 240 18.84 31.84 2.58
C ARG A 240 18.38 33.28 2.75
N ILE A 241 18.62 33.85 3.92
CA ILE A 241 18.34 35.25 4.24
C ILE A 241 19.60 36.08 3.97
N GLN A 242 19.44 37.16 3.21
CA GLN A 242 20.50 38.14 2.93
C GLN A 242 20.41 39.35 3.86
N ASP A 243 21.55 40.00 4.05
CA ASP A 243 21.63 41.21 4.85
C ASP A 243 20.86 42.37 4.21
N SER A 244 20.13 43.11 5.05
CA SER A 244 19.56 44.41 4.67
C SER A 244 20.61 45.48 4.93
N ALA A 245 21.54 45.68 3.99
CA ALA A 245 22.49 46.79 4.10
C ALA A 245 21.73 48.13 4.02
N ILE A 246 21.62 48.83 5.16
CA ILE A 246 21.25 50.24 5.19
C ILE A 246 22.40 51.01 4.54
N LEU A 247 22.12 51.65 3.41
CA LEU A 247 23.01 52.63 2.78
C LEU A 247 23.10 53.85 3.71
N ASN A 248 24.04 53.82 4.66
CA ASN A 248 24.43 55.01 5.41
C ASN A 248 25.22 55.93 4.46
N PHE A 249 24.52 56.74 3.65
CA PHE A 249 25.12 57.93 3.08
C PHE A 249 25.46 58.87 4.25
N ARG A 250 26.73 58.86 4.68
CA ARG A 250 27.27 60.00 5.43
C ARG A 250 27.28 61.18 4.45
N GLU A 251 26.34 62.10 4.61
CA GLU A 251 26.45 63.43 4.02
C GLU A 251 27.74 64.07 4.56
N PHE A 252 28.72 64.25 3.67
CA PHE A 252 29.80 65.20 3.94
C PHE A 252 29.24 66.59 3.60
N PRO A 253 29.27 67.56 4.54
CA PRO A 253 28.85 68.92 4.21
C PRO A 253 29.78 69.49 3.14
N TYR A 254 29.20 69.90 2.01
CA TYR A 254 29.87 70.67 0.98
C TYR A 254 30.37 71.99 1.59
N SER A 255 31.68 72.23 1.55
CA SER A 255 32.24 73.56 1.80
C SER A 255 32.33 74.29 0.45
N PRO A 256 31.68 75.45 0.27
CA PRO A 256 31.74 76.18 -0.99
C PRO A 256 33.12 76.81 -1.17
N ILE A 257 33.79 76.52 -2.28
CA ILE A 257 34.97 77.28 -2.71
C ILE A 257 34.47 78.61 -3.28
N GLN A 258 34.92 79.72 -2.68
CA GLN A 258 34.72 81.06 -3.19
C GLN A 258 35.36 81.20 -4.57
N ALA A 259 34.58 81.68 -5.54
CA ALA A 259 35.12 82.25 -6.76
C ALA A 259 35.71 83.63 -6.43
N GLY A 260 37.02 83.78 -6.56
CA GLY A 260 37.75 85.02 -6.34
C GLY A 260 39.00 85.06 -7.22
N ASP A 261 38.83 85.71 -8.37
CA ASP A 261 39.77 86.51 -9.17
C ASP A 261 41.11 85.94 -9.69
N LEU A 262 41.14 85.98 -11.04
CA LEU A 262 42.23 85.90 -12.05
C LEU A 262 42.63 84.51 -12.57
#